data_AF-A0A952R289-F1
#
_entry.id   AF-A0A952R289-F1
#
_cell.length_a   1.000
_cell.length_b   1.000
_cell.length_c   1.000
_cell.angle_alpha   90.00
_cell.angle_beta   90.00
_cell.angle_gamma   90.00
#
_symmetry.space_group_name_H-M   'P 1'
#
loop_
_entity.id
_entity.type
_entity.pdbx_description
1 polymer ?
#
loop_
_entity_poly.entity_id
_entity_poly.type
_entity_poly.pdbx_seq_one_letter_code
_entity_poly.pdbx_strand_id
1 'polypeptide(L)'
;MSDSIESVLQEARRFAPPRGFKSAARLSDAEEFERLYRQSLDDPETFWSNAASDLHWFKPWDKVLEWNEPHAKWFVGATTNLAYNCLDLQVARGLANKVAIYWEGEPGDRRVITYGELLREVSKFSNVLQDKGVGLGDVVAIYMPMIPEAIVAMLACARIGATHSVVFGGFSSSALADRINDAKAKLVVTADGGYRRGAVLPLKPAVDESLERCPSVKSVIVVRRAQNDVDMEPKRDVWYHDLMRHASSEFEAVPVDSEHPAYVLYTSGSTGKPK
;
A
#
# COMPACT_ATOMS: atom_id res chain seq x y z
N MET A 1 8.81 -47.53 -13.88
CA MET A 1 8.94 -46.18 -13.30
C MET A 1 7.54 -45.73 -12.92
N SER A 2 7.07 -46.22 -11.79
CA SER A 2 5.89 -45.74 -11.09
C SER A 2 6.37 -44.74 -10.05
N ASP A 3 5.78 -43.55 -10.05
CA ASP A 3 5.42 -42.78 -8.85
C ASP A 3 4.81 -41.45 -9.34
N SER A 4 3.70 -41.56 -10.08
CA SER A 4 2.73 -40.48 -10.17
C SER A 4 1.97 -40.47 -8.86
N ILE A 5 2.04 -39.37 -8.11
CA ILE A 5 1.15 -39.16 -6.96
C ILE A 5 -0.28 -39.07 -7.51
N GLU A 6 -0.99 -40.21 -7.58
CA GLU A 6 -2.42 -40.24 -7.84
C GLU A 6 -3.14 -39.83 -6.56
N SER A 7 -3.77 -38.65 -6.58
CA SER A 7 -4.70 -38.24 -5.53
C SER A 7 -5.90 -39.20 -5.53
N VAL A 8 -5.89 -40.16 -4.61
CA VAL A 8 -6.95 -41.17 -4.45
C VAL A 8 -8.28 -40.56 -3.96
N LEU A 9 -8.24 -39.34 -3.42
CA LEU A 9 -9.41 -38.55 -3.07
C LEU A 9 -9.81 -37.68 -4.27
N GLN A 10 -10.74 -38.17 -5.08
CA GLN A 10 -11.52 -37.33 -5.99
C GLN A 10 -12.75 -36.81 -5.24
N GLU A 11 -12.68 -35.57 -4.78
CA GLU A 11 -13.77 -34.91 -4.07
C GLU A 11 -14.67 -34.16 -5.07
N ALA A 12 -15.87 -34.68 -5.32
CA ALA A 12 -16.84 -34.13 -6.28
C ALA A 12 -18.04 -33.43 -5.62
N ARG A 13 -18.12 -33.39 -4.27
CA ARG A 13 -19.23 -32.73 -3.57
C ARG A 13 -19.21 -31.23 -3.88
N ARG A 14 -20.38 -30.71 -4.25
CA ARG A 14 -20.62 -29.28 -4.42
C ARG A 14 -21.39 -28.76 -3.23
N PHE A 15 -20.92 -27.68 -2.62
CA PHE A 15 -21.56 -27.02 -1.50
C PHE A 15 -22.20 -25.73 -1.99
N ALA A 16 -23.52 -25.68 -2.01
CA ALA A 16 -24.23 -24.45 -2.33
C ALA A 16 -24.04 -23.42 -1.20
N PRO A 17 -23.93 -22.12 -1.52
CA PRO A 17 -23.87 -21.08 -0.50
C PRO A 17 -25.16 -21.10 0.35
N PRO A 18 -25.07 -20.91 1.67
CA PRO A 18 -26.24 -20.81 2.53
C PRO A 18 -27.20 -19.70 2.04
N ARG A 19 -28.52 -19.92 2.14
CA ARG A 19 -29.53 -18.98 1.63
C ARG A 19 -29.36 -17.55 2.17
N GLY A 20 -29.08 -17.41 3.46
CA GLY A 20 -28.87 -16.10 4.09
C GLY A 20 -27.65 -15.35 3.55
N PHE A 21 -26.58 -16.07 3.19
CA PHE A 21 -25.42 -15.47 2.53
C PHE A 21 -25.78 -15.03 1.11
N LYS A 22 -26.46 -15.91 0.35
CA LYS A 22 -26.88 -15.63 -1.03
C LYS A 22 -27.72 -14.35 -1.14
N SER A 23 -28.67 -14.12 -0.23
CA SER A 23 -29.53 -12.93 -0.27
C SER A 23 -28.82 -11.58 -0.01
N ALA A 24 -27.65 -11.59 0.63
CA ALA A 24 -26.89 -10.38 0.94
C ALA A 24 -25.68 -10.19 0.01
N ALA A 25 -25.44 -11.14 -0.91
CA ALA A 25 -24.31 -11.10 -1.83
C ALA A 25 -24.54 -10.07 -2.94
N ARG A 26 -23.46 -9.39 -3.37
CA ARG A 26 -23.49 -8.47 -4.51
C ARG A 26 -23.83 -9.17 -5.83
N LEU A 27 -23.36 -10.41 -5.97
CA LEU A 27 -23.71 -11.32 -7.06
C LEU A 27 -24.32 -12.56 -6.43
N SER A 28 -25.64 -12.65 -6.50
CA SER A 28 -26.40 -13.74 -5.90
C SER A 28 -26.87 -14.76 -6.93
N ASP A 29 -26.86 -14.42 -8.21
CA ASP A 29 -27.33 -15.30 -9.28
C ASP A 29 -26.19 -15.84 -10.15
N ALA A 30 -26.28 -17.12 -10.49
CA ALA A 30 -25.26 -17.81 -11.28
C ALA A 30 -25.31 -17.39 -12.75
N GLU A 31 -26.51 -17.14 -13.29
CA GLU A 31 -26.66 -16.66 -14.67
C GLU A 31 -26.12 -15.24 -14.81
N GLU A 32 -26.35 -14.37 -13.83
CA GLU A 32 -25.75 -13.04 -13.78
C GLU A 32 -24.22 -13.10 -13.72
N PHE A 33 -23.64 -13.97 -12.90
CA PHE A 33 -22.18 -14.19 -12.87
C PHE A 33 -21.66 -14.62 -14.25
N GLU A 34 -22.28 -15.63 -14.86
CA GLU A 34 -21.87 -16.13 -16.18
C GLU A 34 -21.98 -15.04 -17.26
N ARG A 35 -23.01 -14.21 -17.19
CA ARG A 35 -23.19 -13.07 -18.10
C ARG A 35 -22.07 -12.04 -17.94
N LEU A 36 -21.74 -11.64 -16.71
CA LEU A 36 -20.67 -10.67 -16.45
C LEU A 36 -19.29 -11.25 -16.80
N TYR A 37 -19.07 -12.52 -16.50
CA TYR A 37 -17.84 -13.23 -16.86
C TYR A 37 -17.65 -13.26 -18.37
N ARG A 38 -18.68 -13.65 -19.14
CA ARG A 38 -18.62 -13.62 -20.61
C ARG A 38 -18.40 -12.21 -21.14
N GLN A 39 -19.10 -11.21 -20.60
CA GLN A 39 -18.87 -9.82 -20.99
C GLN A 39 -17.42 -9.38 -20.77
N SER A 40 -16.79 -9.79 -19.66
CA SER A 40 -15.38 -9.43 -19.39
C SER A 40 -14.39 -10.00 -20.41
N LEU A 41 -14.77 -11.06 -21.14
CA LEU A 41 -13.96 -11.71 -22.17
C LEU A 41 -14.32 -11.24 -23.58
N ASP A 42 -15.63 -11.19 -23.88
CA ASP A 42 -16.16 -10.92 -25.21
C ASP A 42 -16.26 -9.41 -25.51
N ASP A 43 -16.44 -8.58 -24.48
CA ASP A 43 -16.52 -7.11 -24.55
C ASP A 43 -15.82 -6.44 -23.34
N PRO A 44 -14.49 -6.59 -23.23
CA PRO A 44 -13.73 -6.13 -22.08
C PRO A 44 -13.79 -4.60 -21.91
N GLU A 45 -13.84 -3.82 -23.01
CA GLU A 45 -13.86 -2.36 -22.90
C GLU A 45 -15.12 -1.85 -22.20
N THR A 46 -16.29 -2.38 -22.54
CA THR A 46 -17.55 -2.04 -21.86
C THR A 46 -17.53 -2.51 -20.40
N PHE A 47 -17.10 -3.76 -20.16
CA PHE A 47 -17.05 -4.31 -18.81
C PHE A 47 -16.16 -3.46 -17.88
N TRP A 48 -14.92 -3.20 -18.30
CA TRP A 48 -13.96 -2.45 -17.50
C TRP A 48 -14.28 -0.97 -17.39
N SER A 49 -14.90 -0.36 -18.41
CA SER A 49 -15.41 1.03 -18.30
C SER A 49 -16.46 1.16 -17.21
N ASN A 50 -17.41 0.21 -17.16
CA ASN A 50 -18.44 0.20 -16.13
C ASN A 50 -17.84 0.03 -14.73
N ALA A 51 -16.91 -0.92 -14.56
CA ALA A 51 -16.24 -1.14 -13.28
C ALA A 51 -15.40 0.09 -12.84
N ALA A 52 -14.67 0.71 -13.77
CA ALA A 52 -13.84 1.88 -13.48
C ALA A 52 -14.66 3.14 -13.15
N SER A 53 -15.92 3.22 -13.60
CA SER A 53 -16.79 4.38 -13.37
C SER A 53 -17.17 4.60 -11.89
N ASP A 54 -17.04 3.58 -11.04
CA ASP A 54 -17.27 3.67 -9.60
C ASP A 54 -16.17 4.47 -8.85
N LEU A 55 -15.02 4.62 -9.50
CA LEU A 55 -13.84 5.34 -9.01
C LEU A 55 -13.89 6.81 -9.44
N HIS A 56 -13.21 7.65 -8.68
CA HIS A 56 -12.97 9.04 -9.04
C HIS A 56 -11.79 9.16 -10.00
N TRP A 57 -12.04 9.87 -11.09
CA TRP A 57 -11.08 10.26 -12.11
C TRP A 57 -11.10 11.78 -12.23
N PHE A 58 -9.93 12.41 -12.10
CA PHE A 58 -9.80 13.86 -12.32
C PHE A 58 -9.95 14.19 -13.80
N LYS A 59 -9.41 13.31 -14.66
CA LYS A 59 -9.68 13.25 -16.10
C LYS A 59 -10.03 11.80 -16.45
N PRO A 60 -11.19 11.52 -17.06
CA PRO A 60 -11.51 10.19 -17.59
C PRO A 60 -10.55 9.75 -18.72
N TRP A 61 -10.54 8.46 -19.00
CA TRP A 61 -9.70 7.86 -20.05
C TRP A 61 -10.19 8.20 -21.46
N ASP A 62 -9.23 8.24 -22.38
CA ASP A 62 -9.48 8.34 -23.83
C ASP A 62 -9.63 6.93 -24.44
N LYS A 63 -8.97 5.93 -23.85
CA LYS A 63 -9.01 4.51 -24.28
C LYS A 63 -8.91 3.57 -23.09
N VAL A 64 -9.74 2.52 -23.06
CA VAL A 64 -9.77 1.56 -21.94
C VAL A 64 -8.51 0.69 -21.89
N LEU A 65 -8.07 0.18 -23.04
CA LEU A 65 -6.94 -0.74 -23.12
C LEU A 65 -6.12 -0.50 -24.39
N GLU A 66 -4.82 -0.27 -24.21
CA GLU A 66 -3.83 -0.36 -25.28
C GLU A 66 -2.91 -1.55 -24.99
N TRP A 67 -2.96 -2.57 -25.84
CA TRP A 67 -2.17 -3.78 -25.68
C TRP A 67 -1.16 -3.91 -26.83
N ASN A 68 0.12 -3.79 -26.48
CA ASN A 68 1.28 -4.00 -27.35
C ASN A 68 2.24 -4.97 -26.66
N GLU A 69 2.01 -6.28 -26.80
CA GLU A 69 2.74 -7.34 -26.07
C GLU A 69 4.27 -7.11 -26.05
N PRO A 70 4.93 -7.24 -24.88
CA PRO A 70 4.41 -7.67 -23.58
C PRO A 70 3.78 -6.54 -22.74
N HIS A 71 3.63 -5.34 -23.30
CA HIS A 71 3.17 -4.16 -22.58
C HIS A 71 1.66 -3.94 -22.76
N ALA A 72 0.97 -3.66 -21.66
CA ALA A 72 -0.42 -3.24 -21.65
C ALA A 72 -0.54 -1.95 -20.85
N LYS A 73 -1.35 -1.03 -21.34
CA LYS A 73 -1.74 0.20 -20.64
C LYS A 73 -3.26 0.23 -20.51
N TRP A 74 -3.74 0.54 -19.32
CA TRP A 74 -5.15 0.61 -18.98
C TRP A 74 -5.57 2.05 -18.72
N PHE A 75 -6.76 2.41 -19.17
CA PHE A 75 -7.38 3.72 -18.96
C PHE A 75 -6.48 4.88 -19.47
N VAL A 76 -5.91 4.70 -20.65
CA VAL A 76 -4.94 5.62 -21.27
C VAL A 76 -5.49 7.04 -21.32
N GLY A 77 -4.67 7.99 -20.87
CA GLY A 77 -4.99 9.41 -20.86
C GLY A 77 -5.82 9.85 -19.65
N ALA A 78 -6.20 8.92 -18.76
CA ALA A 78 -6.87 9.26 -17.51
C ALA A 78 -5.91 9.75 -16.44
N THR A 79 -6.43 10.56 -15.51
CA THR A 79 -5.72 10.91 -14.29
C THR A 79 -6.56 10.59 -13.06
N THR A 80 -5.92 10.05 -12.03
CA THR A 80 -6.55 9.64 -10.77
C THR A 80 -5.59 9.86 -9.60
N ASN A 81 -6.02 9.49 -8.39
CA ASN A 81 -5.14 9.35 -7.23
C ASN A 81 -5.71 8.26 -6.32
N LEU A 82 -4.87 7.29 -5.93
CA LEU A 82 -5.29 6.15 -5.11
C LEU A 82 -5.73 6.61 -3.72
N ALA A 83 -4.99 7.50 -3.06
CA ALA A 83 -5.33 8.00 -1.74
C ALA A 83 -6.66 8.77 -1.74
N TYR A 84 -6.93 9.55 -2.80
CA TYR A 84 -8.21 10.24 -2.98
C TYR A 84 -9.39 9.26 -3.04
N ASN A 85 -9.28 8.21 -3.85
CA ASN A 85 -10.31 7.18 -3.95
C ASN A 85 -10.53 6.41 -2.64
N CYS A 86 -9.44 6.15 -1.90
CA CYS A 86 -9.49 5.46 -0.62
C CYS A 86 -10.09 6.32 0.51
N LEU A 87 -9.86 7.64 0.52
CA LEU A 87 -10.17 8.51 1.65
C LEU A 87 -11.14 9.64 1.29
N ASP A 88 -10.71 10.60 0.49
CA ASP A 88 -11.45 11.83 0.17
C ASP A 88 -12.82 11.52 -0.42
N LEU A 89 -12.88 10.60 -1.39
CA LEU A 89 -14.14 10.16 -2.00
C LEU A 89 -15.10 9.57 -0.95
N GLN A 90 -14.59 8.81 0.02
CA GLN A 90 -15.41 8.20 1.07
C GLN A 90 -15.91 9.27 2.06
N VAL A 91 -15.05 10.21 2.44
CA VAL A 91 -15.40 11.35 3.29
C VAL A 91 -16.46 12.21 2.60
N ALA A 92 -16.29 12.52 1.31
CA ALA A 92 -17.25 13.28 0.51
C ALA A 92 -18.60 12.53 0.36
N ARG A 93 -18.60 11.20 0.36
CA ARG A 93 -19.80 10.35 0.42
C ARG A 93 -20.47 10.29 1.81
N GLY A 94 -20.02 11.10 2.77
CA GLY A 94 -20.58 11.18 4.11
C GLY A 94 -20.08 10.10 5.07
N LEU A 95 -19.02 9.37 4.71
CA LEU A 95 -18.46 8.29 5.54
C LEU A 95 -17.37 8.77 6.51
N ALA A 96 -17.22 10.08 6.71
CA ALA A 96 -16.17 10.66 7.55
C ALA A 96 -16.09 10.04 8.95
N ASN A 97 -17.23 9.81 9.60
CA ASN A 97 -17.32 9.22 10.95
C ASN A 97 -17.37 7.68 10.94
N LYS A 98 -17.40 7.04 9.77
CA LYS A 98 -17.34 5.58 9.67
C LYS A 98 -15.92 5.13 10.01
N VAL A 99 -15.80 4.03 10.75
CA VAL A 99 -14.51 3.42 11.04
C VAL A 99 -13.87 2.92 9.73
N ALA A 100 -12.65 3.37 9.48
CA ALA A 100 -11.80 2.91 8.39
C ALA A 100 -10.87 1.78 8.83
N ILE A 101 -10.28 1.92 10.03
CA ILE A 101 -9.33 0.95 10.59
C ILE A 101 -9.76 0.57 12.00
N TYR A 102 -9.97 -0.73 12.21
CA TYR A 102 -9.84 -1.36 13.51
C TYR A 102 -8.43 -1.93 13.60
N TRP A 103 -7.62 -1.36 14.48
CA TRP A 103 -6.26 -1.83 14.69
C TRP A 103 -6.15 -2.49 16.06
N GLU A 104 -5.52 -3.67 16.07
CA GLU A 104 -5.17 -4.42 17.26
C GLU A 104 -3.69 -4.78 17.15
N GLY A 105 -2.89 -4.25 18.08
CA GLY A 105 -1.49 -4.59 18.25
C GLY A 105 -1.32 -5.89 19.02
N GLU A 106 -0.17 -6.54 18.82
CA GLU A 106 0.15 -7.79 19.51
C GLU A 106 0.15 -7.69 21.05
N PRO A 107 0.61 -6.58 21.68
CA PRO A 107 0.43 -6.37 23.13
C PRO A 107 -1.02 -6.23 23.61
N GLY A 108 -2.00 -6.27 22.70
CA GLY A 108 -3.42 -6.08 22.99
C GLY A 108 -3.88 -4.62 22.95
N ASP A 109 -3.01 -3.68 22.56
CA ASP A 109 -3.38 -2.29 22.36
C ASP A 109 -4.27 -2.12 21.13
N ARG A 110 -5.26 -1.24 21.22
CA ARG A 110 -6.29 -1.09 20.19
C ARG A 110 -6.48 0.37 19.81
N ARG A 111 -6.73 0.60 18.52
CA ARG A 111 -7.09 1.91 17.98
C ARG A 111 -8.25 1.76 17.01
N VAL A 112 -9.18 2.69 17.08
CA VAL A 112 -10.27 2.83 16.12
C VAL A 112 -10.02 4.15 15.40
N ILE A 113 -9.90 4.10 14.07
CA ILE A 113 -9.59 5.26 13.25
C ILE A 113 -10.69 5.39 12.20
N THR A 114 -11.38 6.51 12.21
CA THR A 114 -12.41 6.87 11.22
C THR A 114 -11.81 7.33 9.90
N TYR A 115 -12.58 7.35 8.81
CA TYR A 115 -12.12 7.88 7.52
C TYR A 115 -11.65 9.33 7.64
N GLY A 116 -12.36 10.17 8.39
CA GLY A 116 -11.99 11.58 8.59
C GLY A 116 -10.69 11.74 9.39
N GLU A 117 -10.46 10.91 10.40
CA GLU A 117 -9.18 10.87 11.13
C GLU A 117 -8.04 10.40 10.23
N LEU A 118 -8.25 9.32 9.49
CA LEU A 118 -7.24 8.77 8.59
C LEU A 118 -6.87 9.76 7.48
N LEU A 119 -7.85 10.47 6.91
CA LEU A 119 -7.60 11.54 5.93
C LEU A 119 -6.72 12.65 6.52
N ARG A 120 -7.00 13.12 7.74
CA ARG A 120 -6.16 14.15 8.38
C ARG A 120 -4.73 13.67 8.61
N GLU A 121 -4.55 12.45 9.10
CA GLU A 121 -3.22 11.88 9.33
C GLU A 121 -2.45 11.69 8.01
N VAL A 122 -3.12 11.21 6.96
CA VAL A 122 -2.51 11.09 5.63
C VAL A 122 -2.14 12.44 5.04
N SER A 123 -3.01 13.44 5.10
CA SER A 123 -2.71 14.80 4.64
C SER A 123 -1.53 15.43 5.37
N LYS A 124 -1.46 15.26 6.71
CA LYS A 124 -0.30 15.68 7.50
C LYS A 124 0.97 15.01 7.03
N PHE A 125 0.96 13.70 6.89
CA PHE A 125 2.16 12.98 6.50
C PHE A 125 2.56 13.24 5.04
N SER A 126 1.62 13.54 4.16
CA SER A 126 1.89 14.03 2.80
C SER A 126 2.64 15.37 2.81
N ASN A 127 2.23 16.33 3.64
CA ASN A 127 2.97 17.57 3.84
C ASN A 127 4.39 17.30 4.39
N VAL A 128 4.52 16.42 5.39
CA VAL A 128 5.83 16.02 5.93
C VAL A 128 6.74 15.44 4.85
N LEU A 129 6.23 14.55 4.00
CA LEU A 129 7.01 13.96 2.92
C LEU A 129 7.47 15.02 1.90
N GLN A 130 6.59 15.95 1.52
CA GLN A 130 6.97 17.07 0.65
C GLN A 130 8.02 17.99 1.27
N ASP A 131 7.90 18.31 2.57
CA ASP A 131 8.89 19.11 3.30
C ASP A 131 10.25 18.41 3.38
N LYS A 132 10.25 17.06 3.36
CA LYS A 132 11.46 16.23 3.23
C LYS A 132 11.94 16.10 1.78
N GLY A 133 11.30 16.79 0.84
CA GLY A 133 11.67 16.85 -0.56
C GLY A 133 11.22 15.65 -1.39
N VAL A 134 10.28 14.83 -0.90
CA VAL A 134 9.69 13.73 -1.68
C VAL A 134 8.57 14.27 -2.55
N GLY A 135 8.56 13.92 -3.83
CA GLY A 135 7.50 14.31 -4.77
C GLY A 135 7.14 13.24 -5.79
N LEU A 136 6.56 13.69 -6.90
CA LEU A 136 6.11 12.82 -7.99
C LEU A 136 7.26 11.96 -8.54
N GLY A 137 7.07 10.63 -8.52
CA GLY A 137 8.03 9.67 -9.05
C GLY A 137 9.21 9.34 -8.13
N ASP A 138 9.36 10.02 -6.99
CA ASP A 138 10.33 9.60 -5.96
C ASP A 138 9.86 8.31 -5.29
N VAL A 139 10.82 7.47 -4.85
CA VAL A 139 10.52 6.24 -4.12
C VAL A 139 10.79 6.40 -2.61
N VAL A 140 9.83 5.97 -1.79
CA VAL A 140 9.95 5.91 -0.34
C VAL A 140 9.94 4.46 0.12
N ALA A 141 11.00 4.03 0.80
CA ALA A 141 11.06 2.71 1.40
C ALA A 141 10.32 2.71 2.76
N ILE A 142 9.46 1.72 2.98
CA ILE A 142 8.68 1.57 4.20
C ILE A 142 9.08 0.26 4.88
N TYR A 143 9.74 0.36 6.03
CA TYR A 143 10.22 -0.77 6.84
C TYR A 143 9.60 -0.70 8.24
N MET A 144 8.32 -1.02 8.35
CA MET A 144 7.52 -0.81 9.57
C MET A 144 6.83 -2.09 10.04
N PRO A 145 6.45 -2.17 11.34
CA PRO A 145 5.55 -3.21 11.81
C PRO A 145 4.12 -2.96 11.31
N MET A 146 3.20 -3.88 11.61
CA MET A 146 1.77 -3.75 11.28
C MET A 146 1.09 -2.72 12.20
N ILE A 147 1.34 -1.44 11.99
CA ILE A 147 0.80 -0.30 12.74
C ILE A 147 0.05 0.67 11.82
N PRO A 148 -0.90 1.49 12.32
CA PRO A 148 -1.66 2.42 11.49
C PRO A 148 -0.78 3.39 10.70
N GLU A 149 0.35 3.81 11.27
CA GLU A 149 1.32 4.69 10.63
C GLU A 149 1.90 4.09 9.33
N ALA A 150 1.94 2.75 9.20
CA ALA A 150 2.30 2.10 7.94
C ALA A 150 1.28 2.36 6.84
N ILE A 151 0.00 2.31 7.16
CA ILE A 151 -1.09 2.65 6.23
C ILE A 151 -1.04 4.13 5.88
N VAL A 152 -0.81 4.99 6.88
CA VAL A 152 -0.63 6.43 6.67
C VAL A 152 0.53 6.70 5.71
N ALA A 153 1.68 6.05 5.89
CA ALA A 153 2.84 6.20 5.01
C ALA A 153 2.57 5.77 3.57
N MET A 154 1.93 4.62 3.36
CA MET A 154 1.58 4.14 2.02
C MET A 154 0.64 5.11 1.31
N LEU A 155 -0.44 5.52 1.98
CA LEU A 155 -1.43 6.43 1.40
C LEU A 155 -0.86 7.84 1.22
N ALA A 156 0.02 8.31 2.10
CA ALA A 156 0.67 9.61 1.94
C ALA A 156 1.61 9.64 0.73
N CYS A 157 2.36 8.56 0.47
CA CYS A 157 3.16 8.43 -0.74
C CYS A 157 2.27 8.49 -1.99
N ALA A 158 1.20 7.68 -2.02
CA ALA A 158 0.25 7.70 -3.13
C ALA A 158 -0.42 9.07 -3.32
N ARG A 159 -0.74 9.79 -2.24
CA ARG A 159 -1.37 11.12 -2.27
C ARG A 159 -0.47 12.18 -2.93
N ILE A 160 0.84 12.09 -2.74
CA ILE A 160 1.81 13.04 -3.33
C ILE A 160 2.36 12.59 -4.69
N GLY A 161 1.94 11.42 -5.18
CA GLY A 161 2.48 10.82 -6.41
C GLY A 161 3.85 10.16 -6.25
N ALA A 162 4.29 9.90 -5.01
CA ALA A 162 5.48 9.09 -4.75
C ALA A 162 5.12 7.60 -4.80
N THR A 163 6.10 6.79 -5.19
CA THR A 163 5.98 5.33 -5.18
C THR A 163 6.44 4.80 -3.83
N HIS A 164 5.63 4.00 -3.14
CA HIS A 164 6.08 3.37 -1.91
C HIS A 164 6.65 1.96 -2.16
N SER A 165 7.76 1.63 -1.51
CA SER A 165 8.35 0.29 -1.52
C SER A 165 8.30 -0.31 -0.12
N VAL A 166 7.33 -1.20 0.10
CA VAL A 166 7.15 -1.83 1.41
C VAL A 166 8.08 -3.02 1.54
N VAL A 167 8.87 -3.02 2.61
CA VAL A 167 9.79 -4.11 2.95
C VAL A 167 9.35 -4.68 4.29
N PHE A 168 9.16 -6.00 4.33
CA PHE A 168 8.74 -6.68 5.54
C PHE A 168 9.77 -6.48 6.68
N GLY A 169 9.30 -5.99 7.84
CA GLY A 169 10.10 -5.65 9.03
C GLY A 169 10.90 -6.81 9.67
N GLY A 170 10.84 -8.02 9.11
CA GLY A 170 11.65 -9.17 9.56
C GLY A 170 12.77 -9.54 8.60
N PHE A 171 13.04 -8.75 7.57
CA PHE A 171 14.19 -8.98 6.68
C PHE A 171 15.51 -8.52 7.30
N SER A 172 16.63 -9.06 6.82
CA SER A 172 17.95 -8.61 7.22
C SER A 172 18.26 -7.21 6.67
N SER A 173 19.22 -6.52 7.31
CA SER A 173 19.83 -5.28 6.83
C SER A 173 20.31 -5.37 5.37
N SER A 174 20.91 -6.49 4.97
CA SER A 174 21.34 -6.75 3.59
C SER A 174 20.16 -6.79 2.61
N ALA A 175 19.10 -7.53 2.96
CA ALA A 175 17.92 -7.66 2.12
C ALA A 175 17.15 -6.33 2.01
N LEU A 176 17.17 -5.50 3.06
CA LEU A 176 16.63 -4.15 3.03
C LEU A 176 17.48 -3.23 2.13
N ALA A 177 18.81 -3.26 2.28
CA ALA A 177 19.73 -2.44 1.49
C ALA A 177 19.62 -2.71 -0.02
N ASP A 178 19.53 -3.98 -0.41
CA ASP A 178 19.39 -4.36 -1.83
C ASP A 178 18.13 -3.74 -2.46
N ARG A 179 17.01 -3.74 -1.73
CA ARG A 179 15.74 -3.16 -2.17
C ARG A 179 15.76 -1.64 -2.21
N ILE A 180 16.36 -1.01 -1.19
CA ILE A 180 16.53 0.45 -1.16
C ILE A 180 17.35 0.91 -2.36
N ASN A 181 18.46 0.21 -2.66
CA ASN A 181 19.36 0.57 -3.74
C ASN A 181 18.74 0.35 -5.12
N ASP A 182 18.05 -0.77 -5.32
CA ASP A 182 17.37 -1.09 -6.58
C ASP A 182 16.25 -0.07 -6.88
N ALA A 183 15.42 0.22 -5.87
CA ALA A 183 14.37 1.23 -5.95
C ALA A 183 14.89 2.67 -5.99
N LYS A 184 16.18 2.89 -5.70
CA LYS A 184 16.79 4.21 -5.48
C LYS A 184 15.99 5.05 -4.49
N ALA A 185 15.52 4.42 -3.40
CA ALA A 185 14.67 5.11 -2.44
C ALA A 185 15.37 6.33 -1.84
N LYS A 186 14.64 7.44 -1.76
CA LYS A 186 15.14 8.76 -1.31
C LYS A 186 15.00 8.94 0.20
N LEU A 187 14.02 8.26 0.78
CA LEU A 187 13.63 8.34 2.19
C LEU A 187 13.23 6.95 2.69
N VAL A 188 13.53 6.66 3.96
CA VAL A 188 13.05 5.47 4.66
C VAL A 188 12.09 5.86 5.78
N VAL A 189 10.92 5.23 5.86
CA VAL A 189 10.02 5.30 7.01
C VAL A 189 10.13 3.98 7.79
N THR A 190 10.45 4.06 9.07
CA THR A 190 10.65 2.89 9.95
C THR A 190 10.07 3.15 11.34
N ALA A 191 10.24 2.20 12.26
CA ALA A 191 9.98 2.38 13.69
C ALA A 191 11.22 2.05 14.53
N ASP A 192 11.20 2.44 15.80
CA ASP A 192 12.18 1.99 16.80
C ASP A 192 12.23 0.45 16.90
N GLY A 193 11.05 -0.17 16.89
CA GLY A 193 10.84 -1.61 16.88
C GLY A 193 9.37 -1.95 16.62
N GLY A 194 9.09 -3.24 16.55
CA GLY A 194 7.73 -3.80 16.53
C GLY A 194 7.61 -4.96 17.49
N TYR A 195 6.41 -5.47 17.69
CA TYR A 195 6.21 -6.73 18.42
C TYR A 195 6.08 -7.88 17.43
N ARG A 196 6.74 -8.99 17.75
CA ARG A 196 6.58 -10.25 17.03
C ARG A 196 6.80 -11.43 17.97
N ARG A 197 5.81 -12.33 18.08
CA ARG A 197 5.85 -13.53 18.94
C ARG A 197 6.12 -13.19 20.42
N GLY A 198 5.49 -12.14 20.91
CA GLY A 198 5.55 -11.66 22.30
C GLY A 198 6.80 -10.86 22.65
N ALA A 199 7.74 -10.67 21.72
CA ALA A 199 8.99 -9.97 21.96
C ALA A 199 9.13 -8.73 21.06
N VAL A 200 9.95 -7.78 21.51
CA VAL A 200 10.33 -6.63 20.68
C VAL A 200 11.30 -7.10 19.60
N LEU A 201 10.92 -6.87 18.35
CA LEU A 201 11.77 -6.96 17.17
C LEU A 201 12.32 -5.55 16.88
N PRO A 202 13.62 -5.29 17.15
CA PRO A 202 14.21 -4.00 16.85
C PRO A 202 14.28 -3.79 15.32
N LEU A 203 13.88 -2.61 14.85
CA LEU A 203 13.85 -2.29 13.42
C LEU A 203 14.89 -1.23 13.05
N LYS A 204 15.05 -0.20 13.89
CA LYS A 204 15.98 0.90 13.63
C LYS A 204 17.44 0.45 13.44
N PRO A 205 18.00 -0.50 14.22
CA PRO A 205 19.37 -0.97 13.99
C PRO A 205 19.58 -1.59 12.60
N ALA A 206 18.59 -2.35 12.10
CA ALA A 206 18.67 -2.94 10.77
C ALA A 206 18.65 -1.88 9.67
N VAL A 207 17.89 -0.79 9.87
CA VAL A 207 17.90 0.38 8.97
C VAL A 207 19.28 1.04 8.99
N ASP A 208 19.85 1.30 10.16
CA ASP A 208 21.16 1.96 10.25
C ASP A 208 22.25 1.18 9.52
N GLU A 209 22.31 -0.13 9.73
CA GLU A 209 23.24 -1.03 9.05
C GLU A 209 23.00 -1.08 7.52
N SER A 210 21.74 -1.04 7.07
CA SER A 210 21.44 -0.94 5.63
C SER A 210 21.97 0.36 5.03
N LEU A 211 21.81 1.48 5.74
CA LEU A 211 22.09 2.81 5.21
C LEU A 211 23.57 3.12 5.01
N GLU A 212 24.48 2.33 5.59
CA GLU A 212 25.91 2.38 5.29
C GLU A 212 26.19 2.15 3.79
N ARG A 213 25.29 1.44 3.09
CA ARG A 213 25.42 1.08 1.67
C ARG A 213 24.31 1.66 0.79
N CYS A 214 23.51 2.61 1.30
CA CYS A 214 22.39 3.20 0.58
C CYS A 214 22.53 4.72 0.44
N PRO A 215 23.40 5.22 -0.47
CA PRO A 215 23.72 6.64 -0.57
C PRO A 215 22.55 7.52 -1.06
N SER A 216 21.51 6.94 -1.64
CA SER A 216 20.32 7.66 -2.11
C SER A 216 19.45 8.17 -0.96
N VAL A 217 19.47 7.50 0.19
CA VAL A 217 18.63 7.86 1.34
C VAL A 217 19.25 9.04 2.07
N LYS A 218 18.50 10.15 2.16
CA LYS A 218 18.96 11.38 2.84
C LYS A 218 18.23 11.65 4.15
N SER A 219 17.08 11.01 4.38
CA SER A 219 16.32 11.16 5.62
C SER A 219 15.66 9.85 6.02
N VAL A 220 15.53 9.65 7.33
CA VAL A 220 14.78 8.55 7.93
C VAL A 220 13.73 9.13 8.86
N ILE A 221 12.49 8.68 8.72
CA ILE A 221 11.40 9.03 9.63
C ILE A 221 11.12 7.81 10.51
N VAL A 222 11.20 7.99 11.83
CA VAL A 222 11.11 6.89 12.81
C VAL A 222 9.85 7.04 13.66
N VAL A 223 9.01 6.02 13.67
CA VAL A 223 7.86 5.92 14.58
C VAL A 223 8.32 5.33 15.92
N ARG A 224 7.89 5.94 17.04
CA ARG A 224 8.12 5.39 18.37
C ARG A 224 6.99 4.41 18.70
N ARG A 225 7.19 3.11 18.45
CA ARG A 225 6.19 2.04 18.62
C ARG A 225 6.50 1.17 19.82
N ALA A 226 7.70 0.59 19.89
CA ALA A 226 8.08 -0.38 20.92
C ALA A 226 8.80 0.26 22.11
N GLN A 227 9.21 1.53 21.99
CA GLN A 227 9.90 2.30 23.03
C GLN A 227 11.22 1.65 23.49
N ASN A 228 11.82 0.80 22.64
CA ASN A 228 13.17 0.32 22.86
C ASN A 228 14.17 1.45 22.58
N ASP A 229 15.33 1.36 23.24
CA ASP A 229 16.43 2.28 23.01
C ASP A 229 16.95 2.13 21.58
N VAL A 230 17.16 3.26 20.89
CA VAL A 230 17.61 3.31 19.50
C VAL A 230 18.49 4.53 19.26
N ASP A 231 19.54 4.34 18.49
CA ASP A 231 20.38 5.44 18.03
C ASP A 231 19.64 6.25 16.96
N MET A 232 19.74 7.58 17.05
CA MET A 232 19.13 8.53 16.12
C MET A 232 20.23 9.46 15.61
N GLU A 233 20.57 9.37 14.33
CA GLU A 233 21.56 10.25 13.68
C GLU A 233 20.97 11.66 13.50
N PRO A 234 21.43 12.70 14.22
CA PRO A 234 20.74 13.98 14.29
C PRO A 234 20.51 14.69 12.95
N LYS A 235 21.36 14.43 11.94
CA LYS A 235 21.24 15.06 10.61
C LYS A 235 20.36 14.29 9.63
N ARG A 236 19.98 13.04 9.95
CA ARG A 236 19.28 12.13 9.04
C ARG A 236 17.93 11.68 9.60
N ASP A 237 17.89 11.38 10.88
CA ASP A 237 16.79 10.68 11.53
C ASP A 237 15.90 11.65 12.31
N VAL A 238 14.59 11.54 12.13
CA VAL A 238 13.62 12.39 12.83
C VAL A 238 12.43 11.56 13.30
N TRP A 239 11.91 11.88 14.49
CA TRP A 239 10.72 11.23 15.01
C TRP A 239 9.46 11.65 14.25
N TYR A 240 8.66 10.65 13.87
CA TYR A 240 7.38 10.83 13.18
C TYR A 240 6.43 11.76 13.94
N HIS A 241 6.27 11.55 15.25
CA HIS A 241 5.31 12.31 16.06
C HIS A 241 5.69 13.79 16.24
N ASP A 242 6.98 14.12 16.13
CA ASP A 242 7.44 15.51 16.18
C ASP A 242 7.10 16.24 14.86
N LEU A 243 7.28 15.56 13.72
CA LEU A 243 6.91 16.08 12.40
C LEU A 243 5.38 16.27 12.30
N MET A 244 4.61 15.26 12.71
CA MET A 244 3.15 15.26 12.61
C MET A 244 2.44 16.29 13.50
N ARG A 245 3.10 16.75 14.58
CA ARG A 245 2.56 17.78 15.47
C ARG A 245 2.42 19.13 14.77
N HIS A 246 3.33 19.43 13.86
CA HIS A 246 3.44 20.74 13.22
C HIS A 246 2.89 20.76 11.78
N ALA A 247 2.69 19.58 11.18
CA ALA A 247 2.18 19.46 9.82
C ALA A 247 0.71 19.90 9.69
N SER A 248 0.39 20.59 8.59
CA SER A 248 -0.97 20.92 8.19
C SER A 248 -1.78 19.65 7.89
N SER A 249 -3.05 19.61 8.32
CA SER A 249 -3.99 18.55 7.94
C SER A 249 -4.66 18.76 6.59
N GLU A 250 -4.39 19.88 5.92
CA GLU A 250 -4.90 20.17 4.58
C GLU A 250 -3.85 19.81 3.53
N PHE A 251 -4.24 19.01 2.55
CA PHE A 251 -3.41 18.62 1.42
C PHE A 251 -4.29 18.20 0.26
N GLU A 252 -4.11 18.79 -0.93
CA GLU A 252 -4.81 18.37 -2.14
C GLU A 252 -4.07 17.20 -2.80
N ALA A 253 -4.77 16.10 -3.07
CA ALA A 253 -4.17 14.92 -3.69
C ALA A 253 -3.65 15.24 -5.09
N VAL A 254 -2.41 14.84 -5.40
CA VAL A 254 -1.77 15.11 -6.69
C VAL A 254 -2.36 14.17 -7.75
N PRO A 255 -3.01 14.69 -8.82
CA PRO A 255 -3.46 13.84 -9.91
C PRO A 255 -2.26 13.21 -10.63
N VAL A 256 -2.30 11.90 -10.83
CA VAL A 256 -1.29 11.13 -11.56
C VAL A 256 -1.92 10.36 -12.71
N ASP A 257 -1.11 10.05 -13.72
CA ASP A 257 -1.52 9.20 -14.85
C ASP A 257 -2.00 7.82 -14.38
N SER A 258 -2.92 7.17 -15.11
CA SER A 258 -3.40 5.82 -14.77
C SER A 258 -2.28 4.78 -14.70
N GLU A 259 -1.20 4.98 -15.47
CA GLU A 259 -0.03 4.12 -15.52
C GLU A 259 1.09 4.56 -14.56
N HIS A 260 0.84 5.57 -13.72
CA HIS A 260 1.82 6.05 -12.74
C HIS A 260 2.14 4.96 -11.70
N PRO A 261 3.43 4.67 -11.42
CA PRO A 261 3.81 3.64 -10.43
C PRO A 261 3.32 3.97 -9.01
N ALA A 262 2.32 3.24 -8.54
CA ALA A 262 1.79 3.40 -7.19
C ALA A 262 2.75 2.82 -6.12
N TYR A 263 3.29 1.63 -6.37
CA TYR A 263 4.18 0.95 -5.43
C TYR A 263 5.12 -0.05 -6.11
N VAL A 264 6.20 -0.39 -5.41
CA VAL A 264 7.09 -1.52 -5.74
C VAL A 264 7.03 -2.53 -4.61
N LEU A 265 6.66 -3.78 -4.94
CA LEU A 265 6.61 -4.88 -3.97
C LEU A 265 7.57 -5.98 -4.40
N TYR A 266 8.73 -6.01 -3.76
CA TYR A 266 9.79 -6.96 -4.09
C TYR A 266 9.40 -8.41 -3.78
N THR A 267 9.60 -9.28 -4.75
CA THR A 267 9.37 -10.73 -4.66
C THR A 267 10.68 -11.51 -4.78
N SER A 268 10.72 -12.73 -4.23
CA SER A 268 11.87 -13.61 -4.40
C SER A 268 11.90 -14.17 -5.83
N GLY A 269 12.93 -13.82 -6.60
CA GLY A 269 13.21 -14.45 -7.88
C GLY A 269 13.98 -15.76 -7.73
N SER A 270 13.91 -16.64 -8.73
CA SER A 270 14.70 -17.88 -8.82
C SER A 270 16.21 -17.65 -8.95
N THR A 271 16.64 -16.44 -9.33
CA THR A 271 18.03 -16.08 -9.65
C THR A 271 18.75 -15.26 -8.56
N GLY A 272 18.19 -15.19 -7.35
CA GLY A 272 18.86 -14.64 -6.15
C GLY A 272 18.70 -13.13 -5.93
N LYS A 273 18.55 -12.31 -6.99
CA LYS A 273 18.18 -10.89 -6.82
C LYS A 273 16.66 -10.72 -6.65
N PRO A 274 16.19 -9.87 -5.72
CA PRO A 274 14.78 -9.56 -5.60
C PRO A 274 14.27 -8.89 -6.89
N LYS A 275 13.05 -9.25 -7.31
CA LYS A 275 12.37 -8.70 -8.48
C LYS A 275 11.27 -7.75 -8.06
#